data_AF-A0A5U3IRE2-F1
#
_entry.id   AF-A0A5U3IRE2-F1
#
_cell.length_a   1.000
_cell.length_b   1.000
_cell.length_c   1.000
_cell.angle_alpha   90.00
_cell.angle_beta   90.00
_cell.angle_gamma   90.00
#
_symmetry.space_group_name_H-M   'P 1'
#
loop_
_entity.id
_entity.type
_entity.pdbx_description
1 polymer ?
#
loop_
_entity_poly.entity_id
_entity_poly.type
_entity_poly.pdbx_seq_one_letter_code
_entity_poly.pdbx_strand_id
1 'polypeptide(L)'
;MMLIMSNLLRSILAARKISIWHLAFGGGGHSCLGAQLARLEMRVILHHLLEQVHSFSLDGEVNWVRSNKHTGIRSMLVRFVKRYHK
;
A
#
# COMPACT_ATOMS: atom_id res chain seq x y z
N MET A 1 18.93 -19.93 24.76
CA MET A 1 17.62 -19.84 24.07
C MET A 1 16.93 -18.50 24.37
N MET A 2 17.62 -17.37 24.16
CA MET A 2 17.13 -16.02 24.51
C MET A 2 17.66 -14.92 23.57
N LEU A 3 18.30 -15.31 22.46
CA LEU A 3 18.98 -14.40 21.51
C LEU A 3 18.30 -14.31 20.13
N ILE A 4 17.25 -15.11 19.87
CA ILE A 4 16.52 -15.09 18.59
C ILE A 4 15.33 -14.10 18.64
N MET A 5 14.79 -13.80 19.82
CA MET A 5 13.70 -12.82 19.98
C MET A 5 14.14 -11.35 19.90
N SER A 6 15.45 -11.06 19.96
CA SER A 6 15.95 -9.68 19.88
C SER A 6 16.10 -9.16 18.44
N ASN A 7 16.28 -10.05 17.46
CA ASN A 7 16.45 -9.67 16.06
C ASN A 7 15.12 -9.44 15.33
N LEU A 8 14.03 -10.07 15.79
CA LEU A 8 12.69 -9.87 15.24
C LEU A 8 12.08 -8.51 15.65
N LEU A 9 12.35 -8.06 16.87
CA LEU A 9 11.95 -6.73 17.36
C LEU A 9 12.75 -5.61 16.70
N ARG A 10 14.03 -5.82 16.36
CA ARG A 10 14.84 -4.86 15.60
C ARG A 10 14.38 -4.69 14.15
N SER A 11 13.94 -5.75 13.48
CA SER A 11 13.44 -5.65 12.10
C SER A 11 12.07 -4.97 12.01
N ILE A 12 11.19 -5.16 13.01
CA ILE A 12 9.89 -4.48 13.07
C ILE A 12 10.06 -2.99 13.43
N LEU A 13 10.99 -2.64 14.33
CA LEU A 13 11.29 -1.24 14.70
C LEU A 13 12.17 -0.51 13.65
N ALA A 14 12.77 -1.23 12.70
CA ALA A 14 13.54 -0.68 11.57
C ALA A 14 12.67 -0.24 10.38
N ALA A 15 11.33 -0.33 10.46
CA ALA A 15 10.42 0.33 9.52
C ALA A 15 10.42 1.87 9.66
N ARG A 16 11.52 2.45 10.15
CA ARG A 16 11.81 3.89 10.13
C ARG A 16 11.91 4.34 8.68
N LYS A 17 10.84 5.01 8.22
CA LYS A 17 10.80 5.98 7.10
C LYS A 17 11.68 5.58 5.91
N ILE A 18 11.34 4.48 5.25
CA ILE A 18 11.81 4.24 3.88
C ILE A 18 11.08 5.24 2.99
N SER A 19 11.66 6.42 2.78
CA SER A 19 11.22 7.32 1.72
C SER A 19 11.78 6.78 0.41
N ILE A 20 11.00 5.94 -0.26
CA ILE A 20 11.28 5.61 -1.67
C ILE A 20 11.21 6.92 -2.45
N TRP A 21 12.33 7.31 -3.04
CA TRP A 21 12.37 8.40 -4.00
C TRP A 21 11.64 7.92 -5.26
N HIS A 22 10.50 8.53 -5.57
CA HIS A 22 9.69 8.19 -6.73
C HIS A 22 9.20 9.46 -7.43
N LEU A 23 8.98 9.36 -8.74
CA LEU A 23 8.52 10.47 -9.58
C LEU A 23 7.00 10.49 -9.80
N ALA A 24 6.23 9.64 -9.10
CA ALA A 24 4.77 9.59 -9.24
C ALA A 24 4.04 10.92 -8.98
N PHE A 25 4.67 11.86 -8.24
CA PHE A 25 4.14 13.21 -7.99
C PHE A 25 4.93 14.32 -8.72
N GLY A 26 5.78 13.96 -9.69
CA GLY A 26 6.65 14.91 -10.37
C GLY A 26 7.73 15.51 -9.46
N GLY A 27 8.28 16.65 -9.88
CA GLY A 27 9.31 17.41 -9.14
C GLY A 27 9.51 18.81 -9.72
N GLY A 28 10.17 19.69 -8.97
CA GLY A 28 10.40 21.07 -9.39
C GLY A 28 9.12 21.91 -9.49
N GLY A 29 9.07 22.85 -10.43
CA GLY A 29 7.95 23.79 -10.62
C GLY A 29 6.59 23.14 -10.98
N HIS A 30 6.58 21.85 -11.30
CA HIS A 30 5.37 21.07 -11.60
C HIS A 30 5.16 19.91 -10.62
N SER A 31 5.61 20.06 -9.37
CA SER A 31 5.28 19.09 -8.33
C SER A 31 3.76 19.02 -8.10
N CYS A 32 3.24 17.82 -7.86
CA CYS A 32 1.81 17.61 -7.67
C CYS A 32 1.32 18.32 -6.41
N LEU A 33 0.43 19.31 -6.59
CA LEU A 33 -0.21 20.05 -5.51
C LEU A 33 -0.97 19.12 -4.54
N GLY A 34 -1.55 18.04 -5.07
CA GLY A 34 -2.31 17.05 -4.30
C GLY A 34 -1.46 15.96 -3.62
N ALA A 35 -0.13 16.01 -3.68
CA ALA A 35 0.72 14.90 -3.24
C ALA A 35 0.58 14.56 -1.75
N GLN A 36 0.24 15.53 -0.90
CA GLN A 36 0.01 15.26 0.52
C GLN A 36 -1.37 14.63 0.76
N LEU A 37 -2.40 15.12 0.06
CA LEU A 37 -3.75 14.58 0.15
C LEU A 37 -3.78 13.12 -0.32
N ALA A 38 -3.23 12.81 -1.49
CA ALA A 38 -3.18 11.45 -2.02
C ALA A 38 -2.47 10.47 -1.07
N ARG A 39 -1.40 10.92 -0.38
CA ARG A 39 -0.72 10.10 0.64
C ARG A 39 -1.58 9.88 1.89
N LEU A 40 -2.36 10.89 2.31
CA LEU A 40 -3.29 10.75 3.42
C LEU A 40 -4.40 9.75 3.07
N GLU A 41 -5.02 9.90 1.90
CA GLU A 41 -6.07 8.99 1.42
C GLU A 41 -5.58 7.54 1.38
N MET A 42 -4.39 7.30 0.81
CA MET A 42 -3.81 5.95 0.77
C MET A 42 -3.52 5.40 2.17
N ARG A 43 -3.03 6.22 3.11
CA ARG A 43 -2.85 5.77 4.50
C ARG A 43 -4.17 5.36 5.13
N VAL A 44 -5.21 6.20 4.99
CA VAL A 44 -6.53 5.94 5.60
C VAL A 44 -7.15 4.68 5.01
N ILE A 45 -7.15 4.53 3.68
CA ILE A 45 -7.73 3.37 3.00
C ILE A 45 -6.98 2.10 3.38
N LEU A 46 -5.64 2.09 3.27
CA LEU A 46 -4.85 0.91 3.57
C LEU A 46 -4.94 0.52 5.05
N HIS A 47 -4.98 1.49 5.97
CA HIS A 47 -5.14 1.24 7.39
C HIS A 47 -6.42 0.45 7.67
N HIS A 48 -7.58 1.00 7.27
CA HIS A 48 -8.88 0.36 7.52
C HIS A 48 -9.01 -0.98 6.79
N LEU A 49 -8.48 -1.08 5.57
CA LEU A 49 -8.49 -2.34 4.82
C LEU A 49 -7.72 -3.43 5.57
N LEU A 50 -6.52 -3.12 6.08
CA LEU A 50 -5.67 -4.07 6.80
C LEU A 50 -6.22 -4.46 8.18
N GLU A 51 -7.00 -3.59 8.82
CA GLU A 51 -7.72 -3.91 10.06
C GLU A 51 -8.83 -4.94 9.83
N GLN A 52 -9.47 -4.94 8.66
CA GLN A 52 -10.63 -5.80 8.37
C GLN A 52 -10.26 -7.07 7.58
N VAL A 53 -9.14 -7.07 6.87
CA VAL A 53 -8.73 -8.14 5.96
C VAL A 53 -7.54 -8.92 6.54
N HIS A 54 -7.70 -10.23 6.64
CA HIS A 54 -6.61 -11.13 7.01
C HIS A 54 -5.73 -11.45 5.81
N SER A 55 -6.35 -11.80 4.67
CA SER A 55 -5.69 -12.08 3.41
C SER A 55 -6.63 -11.82 2.23
N PHE A 56 -6.08 -11.76 1.02
CA PHE A 56 -6.85 -11.60 -0.21
C PHE A 56 -6.20 -12.33 -1.39
N SER A 57 -6.99 -12.67 -2.40
CA SER A 57 -6.52 -13.25 -3.66
C SER A 57 -7.28 -12.65 -4.85
N LEU A 58 -6.66 -12.65 -6.02
CA LEU A 58 -7.36 -12.30 -7.26
C LEU A 58 -8.45 -13.34 -7.56
N ASP A 59 -9.59 -12.87 -8.05
CA ASP A 59 -10.77 -13.68 -8.37
C ASP A 59 -11.15 -13.48 -9.85
N GLY A 60 -10.16 -13.63 -10.73
CA GLY A 60 -10.29 -13.41 -12.17
C GLY A 60 -9.17 -12.55 -12.74
N GLU A 61 -9.26 -12.24 -14.03
CA GLU A 61 -8.28 -11.41 -14.73
C GLU A 61 -8.39 -9.92 -14.35
N VAL A 62 -7.24 -9.24 -14.26
CA VAL A 62 -7.19 -7.80 -14.01
C VAL A 62 -7.35 -7.05 -15.32
N ASN A 63 -8.39 -6.22 -15.41
CA ASN A 63 -8.61 -5.37 -16.57
C ASN A 63 -7.88 -4.04 -16.38
N TRP A 64 -6.90 -3.77 -17.22
CA TRP A 64 -6.12 -2.54 -17.20
C TRP A 64 -6.75 -1.46 -18.07
N VAL A 65 -6.57 -0.20 -17.67
CA VAL A 65 -6.94 0.95 -18.50
C VAL A 65 -5.97 1.05 -19.67
N ARG A 66 -6.51 1.20 -20.89
CA ARG A 66 -5.72 1.54 -22.07
C ARG A 66 -5.30 3.01 -21.97
N SER A 67 -4.11 3.28 -21.46
CA SER A 67 -3.53 4.62 -21.36
C SER A 67 -2.01 4.55 -21.51
N ASN A 68 -1.44 5.56 -22.16
CA ASN A 68 0.00 5.78 -22.23
C ASN A 68 0.50 6.81 -21.19
N LYS A 69 -0.40 7.38 -20.37
CA LYS A 69 -0.07 8.38 -19.33
C LYS A 69 -0.20 7.83 -17.92
N HIS A 70 -1.26 7.07 -17.65
CA HIS A 70 -1.55 6.56 -16.32
C HIS A 70 -1.57 5.04 -16.31
N THR A 71 -0.87 4.43 -15.37
CA THR A 71 -1.04 3.01 -15.06
C THR A 71 -2.28 2.85 -14.18
N GLY A 72 -3.42 2.56 -14.82
CA GLY A 72 -4.71 2.41 -14.14
C GLY A 72 -5.27 1.00 -14.24
N ILE A 73 -5.91 0.53 -13.18
CA ILE A 73 -6.72 -0.70 -13.19
C ILE A 73 -8.19 -0.26 -13.36
N ARG A 74 -8.86 -0.81 -14.39
CA ARG A 74 -10.29 -0.59 -14.63
C ARG A 74 -11.15 -1.47 -13.72
N SER A 75 -10.76 -2.74 -13.56
CA SER A 75 -11.39 -3.65 -12.61
C SER A 75 -10.41 -4.71 -12.14
N MET A 76 -10.49 -5.05 -10.86
CA MET A 76 -9.75 -6.13 -10.23
C MET A 76 -10.68 -6.83 -9.26
N LEU A 77 -11.15 -8.01 -9.63
CA LEU A 77 -11.98 -8.84 -8.77
C LEU A 77 -11.08 -9.46 -7.69
N VAL A 78 -11.49 -9.32 -6.44
CA VAL A 78 -10.72 -9.77 -5.27
C VAL A 78 -11.61 -10.52 -4.32
N ARG A 79 -11.12 -11.68 -3.87
CA ARG A 79 -11.70 -12.44 -2.77
C ARG A 79 -10.97 -12.09 -1.48
N PHE A 80 -11.73 -11.65 -0.47
CA PHE A 80 -11.20 -11.30 0.85
C PHE A 80 -11.45 -12.40 1.87
N VAL A 81 -10.47 -12.62 2.75
CA VAL A 81 -10.65 -13.36 4.01
C VAL A 81 -10.75 -12.34 5.13
N LYS A 82 -11.88 -12.32 5.84
CA LYS A 82 -12.11 -11.39 6.94
C LYS A 82 -11.15 -11.66 8.10
N ARG A 83 -10.63 -10.60 8.71
CA ARG A 83 -9.88 -10.65 9.97
C ARG A 83 -10.88 -10.71 11.13
N TYR A 84 -10.80 -11.76 11.93
CA TYR A 84 -11.54 -11.85 13.18
C TYR A 84 -10.70 -11.25 14.29
N HIS A 85 -11.23 -10.22 14.94
CA HIS A 85 -10.71 -9.73 16.22
C HIS A 85 -11.46 -10.49 17.31
N LYS A 86 -10.73 -11.20 18.19
CA LYS A 86 -11.30 -11.86 19.37
C LYS A 86 -11.56 -10.82 20.45
#